data_AF-A0A9Q1LDX4-F1
#
_entry.id   AF-A0A9Q1LDX4-F1
#
_cell.length_a   1.000
_cell.length_b   1.000
_cell.length_c   1.000
_cell.angle_alpha   90.00
_cell.angle_beta   90.00
_cell.angle_gamma   90.00
#
_symmetry.space_group_name_H-M   'P 1'
#
loop_
_entity.id
_entity.type
_entity.pdbx_description
1 polymer ?
#
loop_
_entity_poly.entity_id
_entity_poly.type
_entity_poly.pdbx_seq_one_letter_code
_entity_poly.pdbx_strand_id
1 'polypeptide(L)'
;MKGVGFTWDPKTDCCTDWADPFLSCDDKTNRVIGLHMSKIDNVGYISPAIGDLPYLQSLDFNNVRNLSGSIPSTITKLSKLTFLRISQTNISGPVPDFLSKLKT
;
A
#
# COMPACT_ATOMS: atom_id res chain seq x y z
N MET A 1 8.78 11.02 -11.72
CA MET A 1 8.42 12.13 -10.82
C MET A 1 9.58 12.34 -9.87
N LYS A 2 10.29 13.47 -9.96
CA LYS A 2 11.38 13.84 -9.03
C LYS A 2 10.79 14.77 -7.99
N GLY A 3 10.81 14.39 -6.72
CA GLY A 3 10.32 15.24 -5.64
C GLY A 3 10.15 14.46 -4.35
N VAL A 4 11.03 14.77 -3.39
CA VAL A 4 10.98 14.41 -1.96
C VAL A 4 11.24 12.92 -1.65
N GLY A 5 12.43 12.57 -1.17
CA GLY A 5 12.66 11.47 -0.21
C GLY A 5 12.27 10.02 -0.52
N PHE A 6 11.66 9.68 -1.67
CA PHE A 6 11.32 8.29 -1.99
C PHE A 6 12.47 7.61 -2.75
N THR A 7 13.04 6.57 -2.15
CA THR A 7 14.05 5.69 -2.76
C THR A 7 13.43 4.67 -3.72
N TRP A 8 12.30 5.00 -4.37
CA TRP A 8 11.65 4.12 -5.35
C TRP A 8 12.40 4.21 -6.69
N ASP A 9 13.69 3.90 -6.65
CA ASP A 9 14.54 3.82 -7.82
C ASP A 9 14.39 2.41 -8.42
N PRO A 10 13.92 2.27 -9.67
CA PRO A 10 13.84 0.96 -10.32
C PRO A 10 15.19 0.29 -10.53
N LYS A 11 16.32 0.97 -10.28
CA LYS A 11 17.67 0.42 -10.35
C LYS A 11 18.14 -0.26 -9.07
N THR A 12 17.42 -0.07 -7.96
CA THR A 12 17.79 -0.60 -6.64
C THR A 12 16.82 -1.71 -6.24
N ASP A 13 17.24 -2.59 -5.35
CA ASP A 13 16.39 -3.66 -4.84
C ASP A 13 15.37 -3.09 -3.85
N CYS A 14 14.09 -3.40 -4.05
CA CYS A 14 13.04 -2.80 -3.24
C CYS A 14 13.03 -3.30 -1.80
N CYS A 15 13.54 -4.50 -1.52
CA CYS A 15 13.56 -5.09 -0.20
C CYS A 15 14.77 -4.65 0.62
N THR A 16 15.86 -4.21 -0.01
CA THR A 16 17.07 -3.75 0.69
C THR A 16 17.26 -2.24 0.67
N ASP A 17 16.85 -1.57 -0.41
CA ASP A 17 17.26 -0.18 -0.68
C ASP A 17 16.09 0.81 -0.56
N TRP A 18 14.85 0.33 -0.62
CA TRP A 18 13.70 1.21 -0.41
C TRP A 18 13.53 1.45 1.09
N ALA A 19 13.30 2.71 1.49
CA ALA A 19 13.43 3.12 2.87
C ALA A 19 12.46 2.36 3.79
N ASP A 20 12.99 1.62 4.75
CA ASP A 20 12.32 1.30 6.01
C ASP A 20 11.94 2.65 6.65
N PRO A 21 10.65 2.94 6.94
CA PRO A 21 9.57 2.00 7.28
C PRO A 21 8.44 1.87 6.24
N PHE A 22 8.67 2.11 4.96
CA PHE A 22 7.58 2.20 3.97
C PHE A 22 7.25 0.88 3.25
N LEU A 23 8.17 -0.08 3.25
CA LEU A 23 8.01 -1.36 2.59
C LEU A 23 8.60 -2.47 3.47
N SER A 24 7.91 -3.61 3.54
CA SER A 24 8.42 -4.80 4.23
C SER A 24 8.41 -5.99 3.29
N CYS A 25 9.51 -6.75 3.29
CA CYS A 25 9.64 -8.00 2.56
C CYS A 25 9.70 -9.20 3.50
N ASP A 26 9.27 -10.35 3.01
CA ASP A 26 9.46 -11.63 3.70
C ASP A 26 10.90 -12.13 3.48
N ASP A 27 11.64 -12.36 4.56
CA ASP A 27 13.07 -12.72 4.54
C ASP A 27 13.37 -14.04 3.83
N LYS A 28 12.38 -14.92 3.66
CA LYS A 28 12.56 -16.24 3.04
C LYS A 28 12.28 -16.22 1.55
N THR A 29 11.28 -15.45 1.15
CA THR A 29 10.75 -15.44 -0.22
C THR A 29 11.10 -14.18 -0.99
N ASN A 30 11.65 -13.15 -0.33
CA ASN A 30 11.92 -11.82 -0.88
C ASN A 30 10.70 -11.21 -1.56
N ARG A 31 9.50 -11.53 -1.06
CA ARG A 31 8.24 -10.97 -1.56
C ARG A 31 7.83 -9.80 -0.70
N VAL A 32 7.32 -8.74 -1.34
CA VAL A 32 6.68 -7.63 -0.63
C VAL A 32 5.45 -8.15 0.14
N ILE A 33 5.46 -7.94 1.46
CA ILE A 33 4.39 -8.32 2.38
C ILE A 33 3.77 -7.12 3.10
N GLY A 34 4.46 -5.98 3.15
CA GLY A 34 3.98 -4.77 3.81
C GLY A 34 4.17 -3.54 2.95
N LEU A 35 3.14 -2.69 2.89
CA LEU A 35 3.24 -1.33 2.39
C LEU A 35 2.69 -0.38 3.44
N HIS A 36 3.52 0.57 3.83
CA HIS A 36 3.24 1.49 4.92
C HIS A 36 3.50 2.91 4.45
N MET A 37 2.54 3.80 4.67
CA MET A 37 2.68 5.20 4.39
C MET A 37 2.12 5.98 5.56
N SER A 38 2.96 6.83 6.14
CA SER A 38 2.51 7.72 7.19
C SER A 38 3.13 9.10 7.10
N LYS A 39 2.34 10.12 7.44
CA LYS A 39 2.78 11.51 7.55
C LYS A 39 3.46 12.03 6.27
N ILE A 40 2.94 11.63 5.12
CA ILE A 40 3.40 12.10 3.81
C ILE A 40 2.33 12.98 3.17
N ASP A 41 2.77 14.14 2.67
CA ASP A 41 1.90 15.17 2.07
C ASP A 41 1.78 15.01 0.54
N ASN A 42 2.17 13.86 0.00
CA ASN A 42 2.08 13.61 -1.43
C ASN A 42 0.63 13.44 -1.90
N VAL A 43 0.29 14.11 -3.01
CA VAL A 43 -0.95 13.89 -3.74
C VAL A 43 -0.91 12.52 -4.39
N GLY A 44 -1.98 11.73 -4.20
CA GLY A 44 -2.07 10.42 -4.82
C GLY A 44 -3.42 9.74 -4.65
N TYR A 45 -3.51 8.55 -5.22
CA TYR A 45 -4.62 7.61 -5.08
C TYR A 45 -4.06 6.20 -4.97
N ILE A 46 -4.86 5.26 -4.46
CA ILE A 46 -4.47 3.84 -4.45
C ILE A 46 -4.56 3.31 -5.88
N SER A 47 -3.43 3.09 -6.52
CA SER A 47 -3.37 2.55 -7.89
C SER A 47 -3.97 1.14 -7.95
N PRO A 48 -4.73 0.79 -9.01
CA PRO A 48 -5.17 -0.59 -9.24
C PRO A 48 -4.03 -1.62 -9.26
N ALA A 49 -2.80 -1.19 -9.56
CA ALA A 49 -1.58 -2.01 -9.50
C ALA A 49 -1.28 -2.56 -8.09
N ILE A 50 -1.94 -2.06 -7.04
CA ILE A 50 -1.87 -2.67 -5.71
C ILE A 50 -2.21 -4.17 -5.76
N GLY A 51 -3.13 -4.57 -6.65
CA GLY A 51 -3.52 -5.97 -6.83
C GLY A 51 -2.44 -6.86 -7.44
N ASP A 52 -1.31 -6.31 -7.89
CA ASP A 52 -0.17 -7.03 -8.45
C ASP A 52 0.86 -7.41 -7.37
N LEU A 53 0.54 -7.19 -6.09
CA LEU A 53 1.30 -7.63 -4.93
C LEU A 53 0.60 -8.81 -4.22
N PRO A 54 0.57 -10.03 -4.82
CA PRO A 54 -0.25 -11.14 -4.33
C PRO A 54 0.17 -11.69 -2.95
N TYR A 55 1.31 -11.26 -2.43
CA TYR A 55 1.83 -11.66 -1.12
C TYR A 55 1.60 -10.59 -0.05
N LEU A 56 0.98 -9.46 -0.38
CA LEU A 56 0.75 -8.38 0.57
C LEU A 56 -0.14 -8.87 1.72
N GLN A 57 0.37 -8.68 2.95
CA GLN A 57 -0.27 -9.04 4.20
C GLN A 57 -0.74 -7.80 4.95
N SER A 58 0.00 -6.69 4.83
CA SER A 58 -0.28 -5.43 5.51
C SER A 58 -0.29 -4.25 4.55
N LEU A 59 -1.37 -3.47 4.60
CA LEU A 59 -1.51 -2.18 3.93
C LEU A 59 -1.90 -1.13 4.97
N ASP A 60 -0.95 -0.26 5.34
CA ASP A 60 -1.16 0.79 6.35
C ASP A 60 -0.93 2.19 5.77
N PHE A 61 -2.00 2.86 5.38
CA PHE A 61 -2.00 4.26 4.97
C PHE A 61 -2.67 5.10 6.06
N ASN A 62 -1.84 5.73 6.90
CA ASN A 62 -2.30 6.52 8.03
C ASN A 62 -1.77 7.96 7.97
N ASN A 63 -2.64 8.95 8.10
CA ASN A 63 -2.28 10.36 8.07
C ASN A 63 -1.58 10.75 6.75
N VAL A 64 -2.16 10.29 5.63
CA VAL A 64 -1.74 10.65 4.26
C VAL A 64 -2.81 11.59 3.70
N ARG A 65 -2.72 12.88 4.06
CA ARG A 65 -3.80 13.86 3.88
C ARG A 65 -4.25 14.02 2.44
N ASN A 66 -3.31 13.92 1.50
CA ASN A 66 -3.58 14.11 0.07
C ASN A 66 -3.82 12.79 -0.69
N LEU A 67 -3.99 11.66 0.03
CA LEU A 67 -4.46 10.41 -0.55
C LEU A 67 -5.98 10.49 -0.74
N SER A 68 -6.43 10.45 -1.98
CA SER A 68 -7.84 10.65 -2.36
C SER A 68 -8.31 9.60 -3.38
N GLY A 69 -9.54 9.73 -3.85
CA GLY A 69 -10.18 8.73 -4.73
C GLY A 69 -10.84 7.61 -3.93
N SER A 70 -11.08 6.47 -4.58
CA SER A 70 -11.73 5.30 -3.98
C SER A 70 -10.77 4.13 -3.80
N ILE A 71 -11.16 3.16 -2.97
CA ILE A 71 -10.43 1.90 -2.83
C ILE A 71 -10.66 1.07 -4.10
N PRO A 72 -9.61 0.71 -4.87
CA PRO A 72 -9.77 -0.01 -6.13
C PRO A 72 -10.24 -1.44 -5.89
N SER A 73 -11.10 -1.96 -6.77
CA SER A 73 -11.60 -3.34 -6.69
C SER A 73 -10.52 -4.40 -6.84
N THR A 74 -9.34 -4.05 -7.36
CA THR A 74 -8.19 -4.96 -7.48
C THR A 74 -7.60 -5.36 -6.13
N ILE A 75 -7.92 -4.65 -5.03
CA ILE A 75 -7.54 -5.05 -3.67
C ILE A 75 -8.10 -6.44 -3.31
N THR A 76 -9.15 -6.91 -4.00
CA THR A 76 -9.67 -8.29 -3.89
C THR A 76 -8.71 -9.38 -4.32
N LYS A 77 -7.69 -9.05 -5.11
CA LYS A 77 -6.62 -9.98 -5.50
C LYS A 77 -5.66 -10.26 -4.34
N LEU A 78 -5.66 -9.44 -3.29
CA LEU A 78 -4.78 -9.54 -2.14
C LEU A 78 -5.27 -10.59 -1.15
N SER A 79 -5.26 -11.85 -1.59
CA SER A 79 -5.79 -13.00 -0.83
C SER A 79 -5.08 -13.27 0.50
N LYS A 80 -3.92 -12.66 0.74
CA LYS A 80 -3.13 -12.76 1.97
C LYS A 80 -3.23 -11.54 2.88
N LEU A 81 -4.00 -10.52 2.49
CA LEU A 81 -4.14 -9.29 3.26
C LEU A 81 -4.93 -9.58 4.55
N THR A 82 -4.28 -9.40 5.69
CA THR A 82 -4.86 -9.59 7.03
C THR A 82 -4.93 -8.27 7.81
N PHE A 83 -4.17 -7.25 7.38
CA PHE A 83 -4.18 -5.93 7.98
C PHE A 83 -4.43 -4.85 6.91
N LEU A 84 -5.50 -4.08 7.11
CA LEU A 84 -5.84 -2.92 6.28
C LEU A 84 -6.15 -1.73 7.18
N ARG A 85 -5.32 -0.69 7.10
CA ARG A 85 -5.58 0.61 7.71
C ARG A 85 -5.55 1.68 6.63
N ILE A 86 -6.67 2.39 6.49
CA ILE A 86 -6.79 3.61 5.69
C ILE A 86 -7.45 4.64 6.60
N SER A 87 -6.64 5.49 7.24
CA SER A 87 -7.12 6.41 8.29
C SER A 87 -6.49 7.79 8.11
N GLN A 88 -7.26 8.83 8.44
CA GLN A 88 -6.81 10.23 8.30
C GLN A 88 -6.34 10.52 6.85
N THR A 89 -7.17 10.13 5.87
CA THR A 89 -6.97 10.36 4.43
C THR A 89 -8.22 11.01 3.83
N ASN A 90 -8.12 11.45 2.57
CA ASN A 90 -9.25 11.99 1.79
C ASN A 90 -9.87 10.93 0.85
N ILE A 91 -9.71 9.63 1.16
CA ILE A 91 -10.39 8.56 0.42
C ILE A 91 -11.90 8.68 0.63
N SER A 92 -12.65 8.53 -0.45
CA SER A 92 -14.09 8.69 -0.52
C SER A 92 -14.71 7.67 -1.48
N GLY A 93 -16.05 7.65 -1.54
CA GLY A 93 -16.81 6.65 -2.27
C GLY A 93 -17.35 5.56 -1.33
N PRO A 94 -18.03 4.55 -1.89
CA PRO A 94 -18.64 3.50 -1.10
C PRO A 94 -17.58 2.66 -0.40
N VAL A 95 -17.87 2.23 0.82
CA VAL A 95 -17.14 1.14 1.46
C VAL A 95 -17.36 -0.10 0.58
N PRO A 96 -16.32 -0.68 -0.02
CA PRO A 96 -16.55 -1.72 -1.00
C PRO A 96 -16.97 -3.04 -0.35
N ASP A 97 -18.00 -3.67 -0.89
CA ASP A 97 -18.53 -4.96 -0.37
C ASP A 97 -17.46 -6.06 -0.30
N PHE A 98 -16.46 -5.98 -1.16
CA PHE A 98 -15.40 -6.97 -1.19
C PHE A 98 -14.50 -6.96 0.06
N LEU A 99 -14.57 -5.94 0.92
CA LEU A 99 -13.89 -5.97 2.21
C LEU A 99 -14.38 -7.14 3.07
N SER A 100 -15.62 -7.62 2.86
CA SER A 100 -16.14 -8.84 3.49
C SER A 100 -15.41 -10.12 3.07
N LYS A 101 -14.61 -10.07 2.00
CA LYS A 101 -13.82 -11.20 1.49
C LYS A 101 -12.39 -11.24 2.06
N LEU A 102 -11.98 -10.20 2.79
CA LEU A 102 -10.69 -10.20 3.47
C LEU A 102 -10.76 -11.20 4.63
N LYS A 103 -9.78 -12.10 4.68
CA LYS A 103 -9.70 -13.12 5.74
C LYS A 103 -9.09 -12.47 6.98
N THR A 104 -9.84 -12.45 8.06
CA THR A 104 -9.37 -12.10 9.42
C THR A 104 -8.55 -13.22 10.02
#